data_AF-A0A428YJ55-F1
#
_entry.id   AF-A0A428YJ55-F1
#
_cell.length_a   1.000
_cell.length_b   1.000
_cell.length_c   1.000
_cell.angle_alpha   90.00
_cell.angle_beta   90.00
_cell.angle_gamma   90.00
#
_symmetry.space_group_name_H-M   'P 1'
#
loop_
_entity.id
_entity.type
_entity.pdbx_description
1 polymer ?
#
loop_
_entity_poly.entity_id
_entity_poly.type
_entity_poly.pdbx_seq_one_letter_code
_entity_poly.pdbx_strand_id
1 'polypeptide(L)' 'MADEDETHLPPGPERLYRWAEAEHRVMREWVPLAQFSVPHEEYIKGRFLIRHEDLAAGRFDKALSFCEFTE' A
#
# COMPACT_ATOMS: atom_id res chain seq x y z
N MET A 1 -26.92 30.28 16.93
CA MET A 1 -26.22 30.78 15.74
C MET A 1 -24.99 29.91 15.59
N ALA A 2 -25.04 29.01 14.60
CA ALA A 2 -24.00 28.14 14.04
C ALA A 2 -22.81 27.69 14.94
N ASP A 3 -22.97 26.53 15.56
CA ASP A 3 -21.89 25.57 15.82
C ASP A 3 -21.98 24.54 14.67
N GLU A 4 -21.34 24.81 13.53
CA GLU A 4 -21.30 23.84 12.43
C GLU A 4 -19.90 23.81 11.80
N ASP A 5 -19.23 22.68 12.01
CA ASP A 5 -18.44 21.98 11.00
C ASP A 5 -17.01 22.47 10.68
N GLU A 6 -16.16 22.64 11.71
CA GLU A 6 -14.69 22.79 11.51
C GLU A 6 -13.94 21.44 11.44
N THR A 7 -14.64 20.33 11.15
CA THR A 7 -14.04 18.98 11.07
C THR A 7 -13.98 18.39 9.66
N HIS A 8 -14.42 19.14 8.64
CA HIS A 8 -14.48 18.66 7.25
C HIS A 8 -13.57 19.43 6.26
N LEU A 9 -12.54 20.13 6.76
CA LEU A 9 -11.56 20.75 5.86
C LEU A 9 -10.64 19.66 5.29
N PRO A 10 -10.54 19.49 3.95
CA PRO A 10 -9.61 18.55 3.36
C PRO A 10 -8.18 18.89 3.80
N PRO A 11 -7.32 17.88 4.00
CA PRO A 11 -5.96 18.09 4.47
C PRO A 11 -5.23 19.06 3.54
N GLY A 12 -4.63 20.10 4.12
CA GLY A 12 -3.83 21.06 3.36
C GLY A 12 -2.72 20.36 2.55
N PRO A 13 -2.22 20.99 1.47
CA PRO A 13 -1.32 20.36 0.50
C PRO A 13 -0.07 19.75 1.15
N GLU A 14 0.49 20.39 2.18
CA GLU A 14 1.65 19.89 2.93
C GLU A 14 1.42 18.53 3.62
N ARG A 15 0.18 18.28 4.07
CA ARG A 15 -0.20 17.01 4.70
C ARG A 15 -0.37 15.91 3.65
N LEU A 16 -0.92 16.25 2.48
CA LEU A 16 -1.00 15.34 1.34
C LEU A 16 0.39 14.93 0.84
N TYR A 17 1.33 15.88 0.74
CA TYR A 17 2.71 15.59 0.37
C TYR A 17 3.41 14.67 1.36
N ARG A 18 3.25 14.90 2.68
CA ARG A 18 3.84 14.02 3.70
C ARG A 18 3.23 12.63 3.70
N TRP A 19 1.94 12.49 3.39
CA TRP A 19 1.31 11.19 3.23
C TRP A 19 1.80 10.47 1.98
N ALA A 20 1.89 11.17 0.84
CA ALA A 20 2.45 10.61 -0.39
C ALA A 20 3.92 10.20 -0.21
N GLU A 21 4.73 10.99 0.48
CA GLU A 21 6.14 10.66 0.77
C GLU A 21 6.26 9.45 1.72
N ALA A 22 5.42 9.42 2.77
CA ALA A 22 5.38 8.29 3.71
C ALA A 22 4.91 7.02 3.01
N GLU A 23 3.87 7.10 2.18
CA GLU A 23 3.38 5.99 1.35
C GLU A 23 4.46 5.51 0.39
N HIS A 24 5.11 6.43 -0.33
CA HIS A 24 6.20 6.10 -1.26
C HIS A 24 7.42 5.51 -0.55
N ARG A 25 7.69 5.92 0.71
CA ARG A 25 8.75 5.34 1.54
C ARG A 25 8.38 3.94 2.01
N VAL A 26 7.15 3.74 2.52
CA VAL A 26 6.65 2.42 2.92
C VAL A 26 6.63 1.46 1.72
N MET A 27 6.14 1.91 0.56
CA MET A 27 6.13 1.10 -0.66
C MET A 27 7.53 0.75 -1.17
N ARG A 28 8.54 1.60 -0.93
CA ARG A 28 9.95 1.24 -1.21
C ARG A 28 10.53 0.19 -0.26
N GLU A 29 9.99 0.05 0.93
CA GLU A 29 10.43 -0.99 1.88
C GLU A 29 9.95 -2.38 1.45
N TRP A 30 8.83 -2.46 0.71
CA TRP A 30 8.24 -3.69 0.23
C TRP A 30 8.61 -4.01 -1.22
N VAL A 31 9.20 -5.18 -1.42
CA VAL A 31 9.61 -5.70 -2.72
C VAL A 31 8.63 -6.79 -3.18
N PRO A 32 8.08 -6.72 -4.40
CA PRO A 32 7.24 -7.79 -4.93
C PRO A 32 8.09 -9.02 -5.27
N LEU A 33 7.75 -10.16 -4.68
CA LEU A 33 8.35 -11.46 -4.98
C LEU A 33 7.68 -12.14 -6.16
N ALA A 34 6.37 -12.04 -6.25
CA ALA A 34 5.57 -12.61 -7.32
C ALA A 34 4.26 -11.82 -7.47
N GLN A 35 3.76 -11.78 -8.70
CA GLN A 35 2.43 -11.29 -9.04
C GLN A 35 1.74 -12.34 -9.90
N PHE A 36 0.49 -12.65 -9.58
CA PHE A 36 -0.30 -13.62 -10.30
C PHE A 36 -1.68 -13.05 -10.58
N SER A 37 -2.16 -13.33 -11.78
CA SER A 37 -3.56 -13.08 -12.17
C SER A 37 -4.38 -14.30 -11.82
N VAL A 38 -5.59 -14.09 -11.33
CA VAL A 38 -6.53 -15.18 -11.09
C VAL A 38 -7.29 -15.46 -12.40
N PRO A 39 -7.31 -16.72 -12.91
CA PRO A 39 -8.08 -17.04 -14.10
C PRO A 39 -9.55 -16.68 -13.90
N HIS A 40 -10.17 -16.04 -14.89
CA HIS A 40 -11.56 -15.57 -14.87
C HIS A 40 -11.87 -14.40 -13.92
N GLU A 41 -10.86 -13.82 -13.26
CA GLU A 41 -11.00 -12.60 -12.46
C GLU A 41 -10.01 -11.54 -12.95
N GLU A 42 -10.41 -10.79 -13.98
CA GLU A 42 -9.59 -9.73 -14.60
C GLU A 42 -9.29 -8.58 -13.63
N TYR A 43 -10.11 -8.46 -12.59
CA TYR A 43 -10.07 -7.41 -11.59
C TYR A 43 -9.28 -7.79 -10.33
N ILE A 44 -8.76 -9.02 -10.24
CA ILE A 44 -8.09 -9.51 -9.03
C ILE A 44 -6.65 -9.86 -9.36
N LYS A 45 -5.74 -9.15 -8.69
CA LYS A 45 -4.30 -9.37 -8.77
C LYS A 45 -3.77 -9.78 -7.40
N GLY A 46 -3.27 -11.01 -7.31
CA GLY A 46 -2.55 -11.47 -6.14
C GLY A 46 -1.07 -11.09 -6.23
N ARG A 47 -0.49 -10.67 -5.11
CA ARG A 47 0.93 -10.35 -4.98
C ARG A 47 1.50 -10.93 -3.69
N PHE A 48 2.76 -11.36 -3.75
CA PHE A 48 3.57 -11.59 -2.55
C PHE A 48 4.56 -10.44 -2.40
N LEU A 49 4.58 -9.83 -1.22
CA LEU A 49 5.47 -8.72 -0.86
C LEU A 49 6.39 -9.15 0.27
N ILE A 50 7.63 -8.69 0.27
CA ILE A 50 8.58 -8.92 1.37
C ILE A 50 9.37 -7.65 1.64
N ARG A 51 9.83 -7.44 2.88
CA ARG A 51 10.74 -6.34 3.15
C ARG A 51 12.12 -6.61 2.54
N HIS A 52 12.79 -5.55 2.10
CA HIS A 52 14.16 -5.66 1.56
C HIS A 52 15.14 -6.36 2.54
N GLU A 53 15.06 -6.03 3.84
CA GLU A 53 15.91 -6.65 4.88
C GLU A 53 15.61 -8.14 5.10
N ASP A 54 14.35 -8.54 4.94
CA ASP A 54 13.93 -9.92 5.11
C ASP A 54 14.32 -10.75 3.88
N LEU A 55 14.22 -10.16 2.69
CA LEU A 55 14.71 -10.74 1.44
C LEU A 55 16.23 -10.98 1.49
N ALA A 56 17.00 -9.98 1.92
CA ALA A 56 18.45 -10.09 2.06
C ALA A 56 18.86 -11.16 3.10
N ALA A 57 18.05 -11.35 4.14
CA ALA A 57 18.26 -12.36 5.18
C ALA A 57 17.64 -13.74 4.83
N GLY A 58 16.99 -13.90 3.67
CA GLY A 58 16.34 -15.15 3.27
C GLY A 58 15.13 -15.56 4.13
N ARG A 59 14.49 -14.60 4.81
CA ARG A 59 13.34 -14.81 5.72
C ARG A 59 12.01 -14.78 4.98
N PHE A 60 11.83 -15.74 4.07
CA PHE A 60 10.63 -15.83 3.24
C PHE A 60 9.34 -16.13 4.03
N ASP A 61 9.47 -16.63 5.26
CA ASP A 61 8.38 -16.80 6.22
C ASP A 61 7.68 -15.48 6.58
N LYS A 62 8.34 -14.34 6.35
CA LYS A 62 7.80 -13.00 6.58
C LYS A 62 7.16 -12.34 5.36
N ALA A 63 7.04 -13.07 4.25
CA ALA A 63 6.34 -12.55 3.08
C ALA A 63 4.84 -12.36 3.38
N LEU A 64 4.28 -11.25 2.89
CA LEU A 64 2.86 -10.95 2.97
C LEU A 64 2.17 -11.26 1.64
N SER A 65 0.97 -11.82 1.70
CA SER A 65 0.06 -11.93 0.56
C SER A 65 -0.86 -10.71 0.51
N PHE A 66 -0.91 -10.03 -0.63
CA PHE A 66 -1.82 -8.91 -0.89
C PHE A 66 -2.70 -9.22 -2.09
N CYS A 67 -4.01 -9.03 -1.95
CA CYS A 67 -4.96 -9.10 -3.05
C CYS A 67 -5.41 -7.68 -3.39
N GLU A 68 -5.09 -7.26 -4.61
CA GLU A 68 -5.54 -6.00 -5.17
C GLU A 68 -6.81 -6.24 -5.97
N PHE A 69 -7.85 -5.48 -5.65
CA PHE A 69 -9.08 -5.39 -6.44
C PHE A 69 -9.00 -4.13 -7.29
N THR A 70 -8.98 -4.27 -8.61
CA THR A 70 -8.98 -3.15 -9.55
C THR A 70 -10.42 -2.92 -10.03
N GLU A 71 -10.94 -1.69 -9.91
CA GLU A 71 -12.31 -1.31 -10.31
C GLU A 71 -12.40 -0.91 -11.79
#